data_AF-A0A3E2NPL3-F1
#
_entry.id   AF-A0A3E2NPL3-F1
#
_cell.length_a   1.000
_cell.length_b   1.000
_cell.length_c   1.000
_cell.angle_alpha   90.00
_cell.angle_beta   90.00
_cell.angle_gamma   90.00
#
_symmetry.space_group_name_H-M   'P 1'
#
loop_
_entity.id
_entity.type
_entity.pdbx_description
1 polymer ?
#
loop_
_entity_poly.entity_id
_entity_poly.type
_entity_poly.pdbx_seq_one_letter_code
_entity_poly.pdbx_strand_id
1 'polypeptide(L)'
;MFEIFKRHRDRIKVEGSNIYIDNKNKNVGRAFELLNIFELTTELPEIKIYENQDLVRTFRLDAMDRNPDLTGQFLHSSIRVFANSGVMIDGVISKNNVSVAEWTDANYEAIRLQPFFLSDKSEINTSLQGRGLFERGLHFSGVITPDGVRCICVCDVCNLSFTVQHFHAGFSELQYFYSTDSQETLVVPYGAIEGMPAQLQSTISDDDLRTVEAVLPKPSNGPGTFNYYNSFRCPHCHLPYIDFENFREMRPNEYYGNTYINQEVVRLSD
;
A
#
# COMPACT_ATOMS: atom_id res chain seq x y z
N MET A 1 12.27 -43.55 -11.68
CA MET A 1 12.30 -42.63 -10.52
C MET A 1 12.76 -41.28 -11.07
N PHE A 2 11.84 -40.31 -11.26
CA PHE A 2 12.04 -38.85 -11.55
C PHE A 2 10.87 -38.21 -12.34
N GLU A 3 9.71 -38.88 -12.48
CA GLU A 3 8.46 -38.24 -12.92
C GLU A 3 7.72 -37.44 -11.81
N ILE A 4 8.27 -37.40 -10.60
CA ILE A 4 7.62 -36.79 -9.42
C ILE A 4 7.81 -35.26 -9.38
N PHE A 5 8.75 -34.68 -10.14
CA PHE A 5 9.01 -33.23 -10.11
C PHE A 5 8.27 -32.39 -11.16
N LYS A 6 7.46 -32.98 -12.04
CA LYS A 6 6.73 -32.24 -13.09
C LYS A 6 5.32 -31.77 -12.70
N ARG A 7 4.81 -32.16 -11.52
CA ARG A 7 3.39 -31.95 -11.12
C ARG A 7 3.07 -30.63 -10.42
N HIS A 8 4.03 -29.71 -10.29
CA HIS A 8 3.88 -28.54 -9.43
C HIS A 8 3.82 -27.19 -10.18
N ARG A 9 3.55 -27.16 -11.49
CA ARG A 9 3.52 -25.91 -12.29
C ARG A 9 2.16 -25.26 -12.47
N ASP A 10 1.09 -25.79 -11.87
CA ASP A 10 -0.27 -25.52 -12.37
C ASP A 10 -1.04 -24.44 -11.59
N ARG A 11 -0.46 -23.83 -10.54
CA ARG A 11 -1.22 -22.86 -9.72
C ARG A 11 -1.09 -21.42 -10.19
N ILE A 12 0.13 -20.96 -10.48
CA ILE A 12 0.38 -19.61 -10.97
C ILE A 12 1.02 -19.72 -12.35
N LYS A 13 0.46 -19.01 -13.32
CA LYS A 13 1.01 -18.85 -14.66
C LYS A 13 1.14 -17.37 -14.97
N VAL A 14 2.24 -16.97 -15.57
CA VAL A 14 2.47 -15.60 -16.02
C VAL A 14 2.55 -15.57 -17.55
N GLU A 15 1.85 -14.64 -18.18
CA GLU A 15 1.93 -14.37 -19.62
C GLU A 15 2.01 -12.85 -19.84
N GLY A 16 3.17 -12.36 -20.30
CA GLY A 16 3.41 -10.92 -20.36
C GLY A 16 3.27 -10.29 -18.96
N SER A 17 2.39 -9.31 -18.82
CA SER A 17 2.06 -8.67 -17.54
C SER A 17 0.84 -9.25 -16.83
N ASN A 18 0.28 -10.36 -17.33
CA ASN A 18 -0.86 -11.02 -16.72
C ASN A 18 -0.43 -12.17 -15.81
N ILE A 19 -1.02 -12.24 -14.63
CA ILE A 19 -0.86 -13.31 -13.66
C ILE A 19 -2.17 -14.09 -13.58
N TYR A 20 -2.13 -15.39 -13.84
CA TYR A 20 -3.27 -16.28 -13.73
C TYR A 20 -3.08 -17.20 -12.52
N ILE A 21 -4.04 -17.17 -11.59
CA ILE A 21 -4.08 -17.99 -10.40
C ILE A 21 -5.21 -19.01 -10.55
N ASP A 22 -4.86 -20.30 -10.55
CA ASP A 22 -5.84 -21.39 -10.48
C ASP A 22 -6.22 -21.63 -9.02
N ASN A 23 -7.47 -21.30 -8.70
CA ASN A 23 -8.08 -21.50 -7.40
C ASN A 23 -9.24 -22.51 -7.45
N LYS A 24 -9.07 -23.60 -8.21
CA LYS A 24 -10.06 -24.69 -8.28
C LYS A 24 -9.56 -25.97 -7.62
N ASN A 25 -10.52 -26.80 -7.19
CA ASN A 25 -10.31 -28.18 -6.80
C ASN A 25 -9.15 -28.36 -5.80
N LYS A 26 -8.12 -29.13 -6.22
CA LYS A 26 -6.93 -29.48 -5.43
C LYS A 26 -6.05 -28.29 -5.07
N ASN A 27 -6.24 -27.10 -5.67
CA ASN A 27 -5.39 -25.94 -5.45
C ASN A 27 -5.88 -25.03 -4.30
N VAL A 28 -7.14 -25.17 -3.89
CA VAL A 28 -7.69 -24.45 -2.73
C VAL A 28 -6.93 -24.86 -1.46
N GLY A 29 -6.56 -23.87 -0.64
CA GLY A 29 -5.86 -24.10 0.63
C GLY A 29 -4.41 -24.55 0.52
N ARG A 30 -3.83 -24.58 -0.68
CA ARG A 30 -2.39 -24.87 -0.86
C ARG A 30 -1.59 -23.58 -0.80
N ALA A 31 -0.30 -23.67 -0.48
CA ALA A 31 0.62 -22.54 -0.65
C ALA A 31 1.41 -22.72 -1.96
N PHE A 32 1.78 -21.63 -2.61
CA PHE A 32 2.63 -21.63 -3.80
C PHE A 32 3.36 -20.29 -3.94
N GLU A 33 4.59 -20.34 -4.43
CA GLU A 33 5.40 -19.15 -4.74
C GLU A 33 6.00 -19.30 -6.13
N LEU A 34 5.95 -18.21 -6.90
CA LEU A 34 6.60 -18.08 -8.19
C LEU A 34 7.44 -16.81 -8.21
N LEU A 35 8.74 -16.97 -8.47
CA LEU A 35 9.59 -15.85 -8.84
C LEU A 35 9.42 -15.58 -10.34
N ASN A 36 9.18 -14.32 -10.70
CA ASN A 36 8.99 -13.91 -12.08
C ASN A 36 9.63 -12.55 -12.33
N ILE A 37 10.13 -12.33 -13.55
CA ILE A 37 10.63 -11.03 -13.99
C ILE A 37 9.67 -10.50 -15.04
N PHE A 38 9.07 -9.34 -14.79
CA PHE A 38 8.23 -8.65 -15.77
C PHE A 38 9.06 -7.59 -16.49
N GLU A 39 9.05 -7.63 -17.82
CA GLU A 39 9.56 -6.53 -18.63
C GLU A 39 8.51 -5.42 -18.70
N LEU A 40 8.89 -4.22 -18.28
CA LEU A 40 8.03 -3.05 -18.26
C LEU A 40 8.13 -2.35 -19.62
N THR A 41 7.13 -2.56 -20.47
CA THR A 41 7.19 -2.18 -21.91
C THR A 41 6.50 -0.86 -22.23
N THR A 42 5.93 -0.19 -21.23
CA THR A 42 5.17 1.06 -21.37
C THR A 42 5.53 2.01 -20.24
N GLU A 43 5.32 3.31 -20.43
CA GLU A 43 5.56 4.34 -19.40
C GLU A 43 4.76 4.10 -18.10
N LEU A 44 3.53 3.58 -18.23
CA LEU A 44 2.66 3.21 -17.11
C LEU A 44 2.25 1.74 -17.19
N PRO A 45 3.15 0.81 -16.80
CA PRO A 45 2.87 -0.62 -16.90
C PRO A 45 1.68 -1.03 -16.02
N GLU A 46 0.91 -2.02 -16.50
CA GLU A 46 -0.17 -2.64 -15.73
C GLU A 46 0.11 -4.12 -15.50
N ILE A 47 -0.06 -4.56 -14.25
CA ILE A 47 -0.12 -5.98 -13.90
C ILE A 47 -1.58 -6.36 -13.66
N LYS A 48 -2.08 -7.33 -14.43
CA LYS A 48 -3.46 -7.82 -14.32
C LYS A 48 -3.47 -9.20 -13.68
N ILE A 49 -4.33 -9.40 -12.71
CA ILE A 49 -4.46 -10.66 -12.00
C ILE A 49 -5.80 -11.28 -12.32
N TYR A 50 -5.75 -12.50 -12.80
CA TYR A 50 -6.90 -13.33 -13.13
C TYR A 50 -6.98 -14.48 -12.13
N GLU A 51 -8.14 -14.67 -11.52
CA GLU A 51 -8.46 -15.88 -10.77
C GLU A 51 -9.35 -16.73 -11.66
N ASN A 52 -8.96 -17.98 -11.94
CA ASN A 52 -9.82 -18.90 -12.69
C ASN A 52 -10.28 -18.39 -14.07
N GLN A 53 -9.53 -17.48 -14.69
CA GLN A 53 -9.79 -16.73 -15.94
C GLN A 53 -10.59 -15.41 -15.77
N ASP A 54 -11.10 -15.12 -14.58
CA ASP A 54 -11.80 -13.87 -14.30
C ASP A 54 -10.81 -12.81 -13.80
N LEU A 55 -10.84 -11.62 -14.39
CA LEU A 55 -10.01 -10.50 -13.95
C LEU A 55 -10.47 -10.06 -12.55
N VAL A 56 -9.58 -10.16 -11.55
CA VAL A 56 -9.89 -9.79 -10.17
C VAL A 56 -9.19 -8.51 -9.73
N ARG A 57 -8.02 -8.19 -10.29
CA ARG A 57 -7.27 -6.97 -9.95
C ARG A 57 -6.50 -6.44 -11.16
N THR A 58 -6.37 -5.12 -11.23
CA THR A 58 -5.44 -4.42 -12.11
C THR A 58 -4.61 -3.48 -11.26
N PHE A 59 -3.29 -3.58 -11.35
CA PHE A 59 -2.34 -2.71 -10.67
C PHE A 59 -1.58 -1.91 -11.71
N ARG A 60 -1.78 -0.60 -11.73
CA ARG A 60 -0.96 0.34 -12.50
C ARG A 60 0.27 0.72 -11.69
N LEU A 61 1.44 0.60 -12.30
CA LEU A 61 2.70 0.99 -11.70
C LEU A 61 2.97 2.46 -12.02
N ASP A 62 2.64 3.34 -11.08
CA ASP A 62 2.99 4.76 -11.20
C ASP A 62 4.50 4.94 -11.02
N ALA A 63 5.09 5.87 -11.78
CA ALA A 63 6.52 6.16 -11.78
C ALA A 63 6.88 7.23 -10.73
N MET A 64 8.10 7.14 -10.18
CA MET A 64 8.61 8.19 -9.28
C MET A 64 9.23 9.33 -10.09
N ASP A 65 9.29 10.54 -9.53
CA ASP A 65 9.97 11.68 -10.18
C ASP A 65 11.45 11.40 -10.47
N ARG A 66 12.11 10.65 -9.58
CA ARG A 66 13.51 10.21 -9.77
C ARG A 66 13.69 9.10 -10.82
N ASN A 67 12.61 8.43 -11.22
CA ASN A 67 12.58 7.36 -12.22
C ASN A 67 11.27 7.46 -13.04
N PRO A 68 11.12 8.50 -13.88
CA PRO A 68 9.82 8.91 -14.44
C PRO A 68 9.34 8.04 -15.60
N ASP A 69 10.22 7.21 -16.18
CA ASP A 69 9.88 6.29 -17.26
C ASP A 69 10.37 4.87 -16.92
N LEU A 70 9.42 3.96 -16.77
CA LEU A 70 9.68 2.56 -16.46
C LEU A 70 9.94 1.70 -17.71
N THR A 71 9.83 2.26 -18.91
CA THR A 71 9.99 1.52 -20.17
C THR A 71 11.39 0.90 -20.30
N GLY A 72 11.45 -0.38 -20.63
CA GLY A 72 12.69 -1.16 -20.76
C GLY A 72 13.32 -1.57 -19.41
N GLN A 73 12.64 -1.29 -18.29
CA GLN A 73 13.05 -1.78 -16.96
C GLN A 73 12.38 -3.12 -16.64
N PHE A 74 12.80 -3.71 -15.54
CA PHE A 74 12.37 -5.03 -15.10
C PHE A 74 11.85 -4.97 -13.68
N LEU A 75 10.68 -5.56 -13.45
CA LEU A 75 10.19 -5.83 -12.11
C LEU A 75 10.52 -7.28 -11.74
N HIS A 76 11.45 -7.44 -10.79
CA HIS A 76 11.82 -8.72 -10.21
C HIS A 76 10.88 -9.03 -9.06
N SER A 77 9.92 -9.93 -9.30
CA SER A 77 8.81 -10.18 -8.38
C SER A 77 8.84 -11.54 -7.71
N SER A 78 8.34 -11.58 -6.48
CA SER A 78 7.80 -12.79 -5.84
C SER A 78 6.27 -12.73 -5.84
N ILE A 79 5.63 -13.75 -6.41
CA ILE A 79 4.18 -13.92 -6.44
C ILE A 79 3.84 -15.08 -5.52
N ARG A 80 3.20 -14.79 -4.40
CA ARG A 80 2.90 -15.76 -3.34
C ARG A 80 1.41 -15.92 -3.16
N VAL A 81 0.96 -17.17 -3.12
CA VAL A 81 -0.39 -17.53 -2.67
C VAL A 81 -0.24 -18.41 -1.44
N PHE A 82 -0.77 -17.97 -0.31
CA PHE A 82 -0.69 -18.65 0.96
C PHE A 82 -1.75 -19.75 1.11
N ALA A 83 -1.54 -20.62 2.10
CA ALA A 83 -2.48 -21.70 2.41
C ALA A 83 -3.85 -21.20 2.91
N ASN A 84 -3.94 -19.95 3.37
CA ASN A 84 -5.19 -19.29 3.73
C ASN A 84 -5.83 -18.53 2.55
N SER A 85 -5.38 -18.78 1.31
CA SER A 85 -5.84 -18.13 0.08
C SER A 85 -5.53 -16.63 -0.02
N GLY A 86 -4.66 -16.09 0.85
CA GLY A 86 -4.09 -14.76 0.67
C GLY A 86 -3.08 -14.73 -0.47
N VAL A 87 -3.05 -13.64 -1.22
CA VAL A 87 -2.12 -13.37 -2.31
C VAL A 87 -1.26 -12.17 -1.92
N MET A 88 0.05 -12.30 -2.05
CA MET A 88 1.00 -11.20 -1.86
C MET A 88 1.96 -11.17 -3.04
N ILE A 89 2.15 -9.97 -3.59
CA ILE A 89 3.05 -9.73 -4.71
C ILE A 89 3.89 -8.51 -4.37
N ASP A 90 5.19 -8.71 -4.40
CA ASP A 90 6.19 -7.68 -4.19
C ASP A 90 7.30 -7.85 -5.22
N GLY A 91 8.06 -6.79 -5.43
CA GLY A 91 9.22 -6.86 -6.29
C GLY A 91 10.06 -5.61 -6.27
N VAL A 92 11.23 -5.71 -6.90
CA VAL A 92 12.19 -4.62 -7.04
C VAL A 92 12.29 -4.26 -8.52
N ILE A 93 12.15 -2.97 -8.82
CA ILE A 93 12.34 -2.42 -10.15
C ILE A 93 13.83 -2.22 -10.38
N SER A 94 14.34 -2.68 -11.51
CA SER A 94 15.73 -2.46 -11.90
C SER A 94 15.89 -2.31 -13.41
N LYS A 95 16.98 -1.68 -13.83
CA LYS A 95 17.35 -1.53 -15.25
C LYS A 95 18.01 -2.80 -15.83
N ASN A 96 18.13 -3.87 -15.05
CA ASN A 96 18.84 -5.10 -15.43
C ASN A 96 17.96 -6.32 -15.13
N ASN A 97 17.81 -7.24 -16.08
CA ASN A 97 16.98 -8.44 -15.92
C ASN A 97 17.65 -9.59 -15.13
N VAL A 98 18.86 -9.40 -14.60
CA VAL A 98 19.60 -10.42 -13.85
C VAL A 98 19.77 -10.06 -12.38
N SER A 99 19.81 -8.77 -12.04
CA SER A 99 20.11 -8.32 -10.68
C SER A 99 19.25 -7.12 -10.27
N VAL A 100 19.09 -6.98 -8.96
CA VAL A 100 18.38 -5.88 -8.30
C VAL A 100 19.32 -5.12 -7.37
N ALA A 101 18.99 -3.87 -7.08
CA ALA A 101 19.70 -3.08 -6.08
C ALA A 101 19.41 -3.62 -4.67
N GLU A 102 20.36 -3.45 -3.76
CA GLU A 102 20.15 -3.76 -2.35
C GLU A 102 19.25 -2.68 -1.72
N TRP A 103 18.50 -3.03 -0.67
CA TRP A 103 17.58 -2.09 -0.01
C TRP A 103 18.27 -0.86 0.59
N THR A 104 19.59 -0.93 0.79
CA THR A 104 20.43 0.18 1.27
C THR A 104 20.88 1.12 0.16
N ASP A 105 20.69 0.77 -1.11
CA ASP A 105 21.11 1.60 -2.24
C ASP A 105 20.19 2.80 -2.44
N ALA A 106 20.76 3.96 -2.75
CA ALA A 106 19.99 5.19 -3.00
C ALA A 106 18.99 5.07 -4.17
N ASN A 107 19.27 4.15 -5.11
CA ASN A 107 18.43 3.87 -6.27
C ASN A 107 17.49 2.67 -6.07
N TYR A 108 17.35 2.17 -4.84
CA TYR A 108 16.42 1.09 -4.54
C TYR A 108 14.97 1.54 -4.75
N GLU A 109 14.26 0.80 -5.59
CA GLU A 109 12.86 1.02 -5.91
C GLU A 109 12.14 -0.32 -5.83
N ALA A 110 11.29 -0.46 -4.83
CA ALA A 110 10.50 -1.65 -4.61
C ALA A 110 9.02 -1.30 -4.59
N ILE A 111 8.21 -2.28 -4.96
CA ILE A 111 6.76 -2.18 -4.94
C ILE A 111 6.17 -3.31 -4.12
N ARG A 112 5.05 -3.01 -3.46
CA ARG A 112 4.12 -4.01 -2.94
C ARG A 112 2.75 -3.76 -3.54
N LEU A 113 2.21 -4.78 -4.21
CA LEU A 113 0.80 -4.75 -4.63
C LEU A 113 -0.06 -5.08 -3.41
N GLN A 114 -1.18 -4.37 -3.24
CA GLN A 114 -2.10 -4.60 -2.12
C GLN A 114 -2.47 -6.09 -2.02
N PRO A 115 -2.17 -6.73 -0.89
CA PRO A 115 -2.58 -8.10 -0.66
C PRO A 115 -4.10 -8.25 -0.72
N PHE A 116 -4.55 -9.41 -1.17
CA PHE A 116 -5.97 -9.74 -1.24
C PHE A 116 -6.17 -11.24 -1.07
N PHE A 117 -7.38 -11.65 -0.75
CA PHE A 117 -7.78 -13.05 -0.67
C PHE A 117 -8.47 -13.48 -1.95
N LEU A 118 -8.24 -14.73 -2.38
CA LEU A 118 -8.93 -15.33 -3.52
C LEU A 118 -10.42 -15.57 -3.21
N SER A 119 -11.21 -15.91 -4.24
CA SER A 119 -12.68 -15.96 -4.17
C SER A 119 -13.24 -16.86 -3.07
N ASP A 120 -12.56 -17.95 -2.69
CA ASP A 120 -12.93 -18.87 -1.62
C ASP A 120 -12.81 -18.25 -0.20
N LYS A 121 -12.16 -17.09 -0.09
CA LYS A 121 -12.00 -16.26 1.11
C LYS A 121 -12.32 -14.79 0.86
N SER A 122 -13.19 -14.51 -0.11
CA SER A 122 -13.52 -13.15 -0.52
C SER A 122 -14.19 -12.32 0.57
N GLU A 123 -14.86 -12.95 1.55
CA GLU A 123 -15.44 -12.29 2.71
C GLU A 123 -14.39 -11.52 3.54
N ILE A 124 -13.14 -11.99 3.53
CA ILE A 124 -12.05 -11.32 4.24
C ILE A 124 -11.72 -10.00 3.54
N ASN A 125 -11.70 -9.97 2.19
CA ASN A 125 -11.50 -8.70 1.46
C ASN A 125 -12.56 -7.66 1.82
N THR A 126 -13.82 -8.08 1.93
CA THR A 126 -14.92 -7.18 2.31
C THR A 126 -14.73 -6.66 3.75
N SER A 127 -14.30 -7.53 4.68
CA SER A 127 -14.05 -7.12 6.07
C SER A 127 -12.89 -6.11 6.24
N LEU A 128 -11.99 -6.06 5.25
CA LEU A 128 -10.82 -5.16 5.22
C LEU A 128 -11.10 -3.81 4.55
N GLN A 129 -12.29 -3.58 4.01
CA GLN A 129 -12.66 -2.30 3.40
C GLN A 129 -12.60 -1.17 4.45
N GLY A 130 -12.00 -0.04 4.06
CA GLY A 130 -11.74 1.09 4.97
C GLY A 130 -10.67 0.84 6.05
N ARG A 131 -10.15 -0.38 6.21
CA ARG A 131 -9.16 -0.71 7.25
C ARG A 131 -7.77 -0.13 6.95
N GLY A 132 -6.95 -0.05 8.01
CA GLY A 132 -5.58 0.49 7.96
C GLY A 132 -4.56 -0.37 7.21
N LEU A 133 -3.33 0.11 7.09
CA LEU A 133 -2.25 -0.56 6.35
C LEU A 133 -1.85 -1.89 7.00
N PHE A 134 -1.87 -1.95 8.34
CA PHE A 134 -1.53 -3.15 9.09
C PHE A 134 -2.50 -4.29 8.80
N GLU A 135 -3.80 -4.03 8.89
CA GLU A 135 -4.83 -5.04 8.67
C GLU A 135 -4.87 -5.49 7.21
N ARG A 136 -4.59 -4.57 6.27
CA ARG A 136 -4.49 -4.88 4.84
C ARG A 136 -3.18 -5.56 4.44
N GLY A 137 -2.24 -5.78 5.36
CA GLY A 137 -0.94 -6.40 5.07
C GLY A 137 -0.03 -5.56 4.17
N LEU A 138 -0.26 -4.24 4.10
CA LEU A 138 0.56 -3.31 3.33
C LEU A 138 1.87 -2.96 4.07
N HIS A 139 1.90 -3.16 5.38
CA HIS A 139 3.09 -3.00 6.22
C HIS A 139 4.00 -4.25 6.26
N PHE A 140 5.31 -4.07 6.46
CA PHE A 140 6.28 -5.15 6.69
C PHE A 140 6.47 -5.39 8.18
N SER A 141 5.90 -6.47 8.73
CA SER A 141 6.07 -6.80 10.15
C SER A 141 7.55 -7.03 10.52
N GLY A 142 8.04 -6.31 11.54
CA GLY A 142 9.33 -6.59 12.20
C GLY A 142 10.55 -5.84 11.66
N VAL A 143 10.42 -5.04 10.59
CA VAL A 143 11.48 -4.18 10.06
C VAL A 143 10.85 -2.87 9.59
N ILE A 144 11.52 -1.73 9.80
CA ILE A 144 11.11 -0.46 9.21
C ILE A 144 11.04 -0.66 7.69
N THR A 145 9.85 -0.48 7.11
CA THR A 145 9.67 -0.55 5.66
C THR A 145 10.61 0.47 5.02
N PRO A 146 11.57 0.05 4.16
CA PRO A 146 12.51 0.98 3.55
C PRO A 146 11.79 2.05 2.74
N ASP A 147 12.27 3.29 2.77
CA ASP A 147 11.66 4.43 2.05
C ASP A 147 11.56 4.21 0.53
N GLY A 148 12.37 3.30 -0.01
CA GLY A 148 12.32 2.89 -1.42
C GLY A 148 11.14 1.98 -1.78
N VAL A 149 10.34 1.53 -0.80
CA VAL A 149 9.15 0.71 -1.06
C VAL A 149 7.91 1.59 -1.19
N ARG A 150 7.23 1.50 -2.33
CA ARG A 150 5.90 2.09 -2.53
C ARG A 150 4.82 1.01 -2.60
N CYS A 151 3.62 1.33 -2.12
CA CYS A 151 2.50 0.41 -2.15
C CYS A 151 1.52 0.81 -3.25
N ILE A 152 1.12 -0.17 -4.06
CA ILE A 152 0.11 0.01 -5.10
C ILE A 152 -1.20 -0.54 -4.57
N CYS A 153 -2.10 0.37 -4.21
CA CYS A 153 -3.40 0.08 -3.64
C CYS A 153 -4.46 -0.02 -4.74
N VAL A 154 -5.60 -0.63 -4.41
CA VAL A 154 -6.82 -0.68 -5.23
C VAL A 154 -7.96 -0.15 -4.37
N CYS A 155 -8.64 0.89 -4.86
CA CYS A 155 -9.78 1.46 -4.14
C CYS A 155 -10.92 0.44 -4.04
N ASP A 156 -11.47 0.26 -2.85
CA ASP A 156 -12.56 -0.70 -2.60
C ASP A 156 -13.87 -0.33 -3.32
N VAL A 157 -14.01 0.92 -3.77
CA VAL A 157 -15.23 1.44 -4.39
C VAL A 157 -15.11 1.57 -5.90
N CYS A 158 -14.13 2.33 -6.40
CA CYS A 158 -13.97 2.53 -7.85
C CYS A 158 -13.12 1.45 -8.53
N ASN A 159 -12.47 0.56 -7.76
CA ASN A 159 -11.57 -0.50 -8.24
C ASN A 159 -10.39 -0.03 -9.09
N LEU A 160 -10.10 1.28 -9.10
CA LEU A 160 -8.92 1.84 -9.74
C LEU A 160 -7.73 1.78 -8.78
N SER A 161 -6.57 1.44 -9.33
CA SER A 161 -5.33 1.41 -8.56
C SER A 161 -4.71 2.80 -8.40
N PHE A 162 -4.00 3.01 -7.30
CA PHE A 162 -3.21 4.21 -7.04
C PHE A 162 -2.02 3.88 -6.16
N THR A 163 -0.95 4.66 -6.29
CA THR A 163 0.29 4.42 -5.53
C THR A 163 0.39 5.35 -4.33
N VAL A 164 0.79 4.79 -3.19
CA VAL A 164 1.07 5.51 -1.95
C VAL A 164 2.51 5.30 -1.51
N GLN A 165 3.07 6.32 -0.86
CA GLN A 165 4.34 6.24 -0.14
C GLN A 165 4.06 6.34 1.35
N HIS A 166 4.73 5.48 2.12
CA HIS A 166 4.57 5.44 3.57
C HIS A 166 5.75 6.13 4.23
N PHE A 167 5.51 6.76 5.38
CA PHE A 167 6.57 7.23 6.26
C PHE A 167 6.27 6.81 7.69
N HIS A 168 7.32 6.52 8.46
CA HIS A 168 7.17 6.01 9.82
C HIS A 168 6.97 7.15 10.82
N ALA A 169 5.73 7.51 11.14
CA ALA A 169 5.44 8.60 12.07
C ALA A 169 5.92 8.29 13.51
N GLY A 170 5.77 7.04 13.97
CA GLY A 170 6.12 6.64 15.34
C GLY A 170 7.59 6.86 15.74
N PHE A 171 8.54 6.20 15.08
CA PHE A 171 9.98 6.39 15.30
C PHE A 171 10.49 7.79 14.98
N SER A 172 9.81 8.52 14.10
CA SER A 172 10.18 9.90 13.79
C SER A 172 9.69 10.91 14.83
N GLU A 173 8.99 10.46 15.88
CA GLU A 173 8.38 11.33 16.90
C GLU A 173 7.44 12.38 16.28
N LEU A 174 6.68 11.96 15.27
CA LEU A 174 5.74 12.80 14.54
C LEU A 174 4.31 12.30 14.73
N GLN A 175 3.38 13.25 14.89
CA GLN A 175 1.97 13.06 14.62
C GLN A 175 1.68 13.44 13.17
N TYR A 176 0.67 12.82 12.54
CA TYR A 176 0.24 13.19 11.18
C TYR A 176 -1.27 13.39 11.07
N PHE A 177 -1.67 14.19 10.08
CA PHE A 177 -3.06 14.56 9.82
C PHE A 177 -3.29 14.61 8.30
N TYR A 178 -4.33 13.94 7.83
CA TYR A 178 -4.77 14.10 6.45
C TYR A 178 -5.63 15.36 6.33
N SER A 179 -5.47 16.09 5.23
CA SER A 179 -6.44 17.10 4.79
C SER A 179 -7.79 16.43 4.49
N THR A 180 -8.88 17.20 4.52
CA THR A 180 -10.24 16.68 4.28
C THR A 180 -10.37 15.88 2.98
N ASP A 181 -9.64 16.26 1.92
CA ASP A 181 -9.61 15.60 0.61
C ASP A 181 -8.39 14.67 0.40
N SER A 182 -7.54 14.55 1.44
CA SER A 182 -6.29 13.78 1.48
C SER A 182 -5.24 14.19 0.45
N GLN A 183 -5.34 15.37 -0.17
CA GLN A 183 -4.33 15.86 -1.12
C GLN A 183 -3.03 16.30 -0.43
N GLU A 184 -3.11 16.61 0.86
CA GLU A 184 -1.99 16.92 1.73
C GLU A 184 -2.00 16.06 2.98
N THR A 185 -0.80 15.71 3.45
CA THR A 185 -0.57 15.12 4.76
C THR A 185 0.34 16.04 5.56
N LEU A 186 -0.20 16.59 6.64
CA LEU A 186 0.54 17.41 7.59
C LEU A 186 1.23 16.49 8.60
N VAL A 187 2.48 16.78 8.92
CA VAL A 187 3.21 16.19 10.05
C VAL A 187 3.56 17.26 11.08
N VAL A 188 3.41 16.90 12.35
CA VAL A 188 3.62 17.76 13.50
C VAL A 188 4.53 17.03 14.50
N PRO A 189 5.66 17.60 14.92
CA PRO A 189 6.50 17.00 15.95
C PRO A 189 5.75 16.81 17.27
N TYR A 190 5.98 15.68 17.96
CA TYR A 190 5.42 15.47 19.29
C TYR A 190 5.82 16.61 20.25
N GLY A 191 4.86 17.06 21.07
CA GLY A 191 5.04 18.17 21.99
C GLY A 191 4.98 19.57 21.37
N ALA A 192 4.90 19.71 20.04
CA ALA A 192 4.76 21.01 19.40
C ALA A 192 3.41 21.70 19.69
N ILE A 193 2.37 20.90 19.95
CA ILE A 193 1.03 21.38 20.34
C ILE A 193 0.62 20.66 21.62
N GLU A 194 0.23 21.43 22.64
CA GLU A 194 -0.29 20.90 23.90
C GLU A 194 -1.58 20.10 23.68
N GLY A 195 -1.73 18.95 24.34
CA GLY A 195 -2.89 18.08 24.19
C GLY A 195 -2.90 17.21 22.92
N MET A 196 -1.86 17.27 22.08
CA MET A 196 -1.77 16.42 20.90
C MET A 196 -1.68 14.94 21.27
N PRO A 197 -2.48 14.04 20.63
CA PRO A 197 -2.39 12.61 20.85
C PRO A 197 -0.98 12.06 20.67
N ALA A 198 -0.55 11.20 21.59
CA ALA A 198 0.66 10.41 21.44
C ALA A 198 0.40 9.10 20.68
N GLN A 199 1.47 8.49 20.15
CA GLN A 199 1.39 7.16 19.54
C GLN A 199 0.83 6.13 20.53
N LEU A 200 -0.03 5.23 20.06
CA LEU A 200 -0.63 4.14 20.87
C LEU A 200 -1.45 4.63 22.07
N GLN A 201 -1.79 5.93 22.14
CA GLN A 201 -2.65 6.45 23.20
C GLN A 201 -4.05 5.83 23.08
N SER A 202 -4.44 5.08 24.10
CA SER A 202 -5.67 4.27 24.09
C SER A 202 -6.94 5.09 24.26
N THR A 203 -6.84 6.27 24.87
CA THR A 203 -7.99 7.17 25.11
C THR A 203 -7.66 8.54 24.57
N ILE A 204 -8.43 8.99 23.58
CA ILE A 204 -8.28 10.31 22.96
C ILE A 204 -9.44 11.19 23.42
N SER A 205 -9.13 12.38 23.94
CA SER A 205 -10.12 13.37 24.36
C SER A 205 -10.59 14.19 23.17
N ASP A 206 -11.90 14.18 22.90
CA ASP A 206 -12.49 15.00 21.83
C ASP A 206 -12.32 16.51 22.12
N ASP A 207 -12.22 16.92 23.38
CA ASP A 207 -11.99 18.32 23.77
C ASP A 207 -10.54 18.75 23.45
N ASP A 208 -9.57 17.89 23.74
CA ASP A 208 -8.16 18.15 23.45
C ASP A 208 -7.93 18.14 21.94
N LEU A 209 -8.53 17.19 21.22
CA LEU A 209 -8.49 17.15 19.76
C LEU A 209 -9.02 18.42 19.13
N ARG A 210 -10.18 18.92 19.58
CA ARG A 210 -10.73 20.18 19.05
C ARG A 210 -9.79 21.36 19.26
N THR A 211 -9.10 21.40 20.41
CA THR A 211 -8.11 22.45 20.71
C THR A 211 -6.89 22.34 19.80
N VAL A 212 -6.37 21.12 19.60
CA VAL A 212 -5.24 20.84 18.70
C VAL A 212 -5.59 21.18 17.25
N GLU A 213 -6.73 20.69 16.76
CA GLU A 213 -7.17 20.87 15.37
C GLU A 213 -7.47 22.34 15.05
N ALA A 214 -7.90 23.14 16.03
CA ALA A 214 -8.17 24.57 15.86
C ALA A 214 -6.91 25.41 15.60
N VAL A 215 -5.73 24.93 15.99
CA VAL A 215 -4.45 25.63 15.78
C VAL A 215 -3.66 25.09 14.58
N LEU A 216 -4.13 24.01 13.94
CA LEU A 216 -3.50 23.49 12.73
C LEU A 216 -3.64 24.49 11.58
N PRO A 217 -2.64 24.57 10.67
CA PRO A 217 -2.73 25.39 9.49
C PRO A 217 -3.86 24.90 8.57
N LYS A 218 -4.26 25.74 7.62
CA LYS A 218 -5.13 25.27 6.54
C LYS A 218 -4.31 24.53 5.47
N PRO A 219 -4.89 23.56 4.77
CA PRO A 219 -4.27 22.98 3.57
C PRO A 219 -3.89 24.08 2.57
N SER A 220 -2.76 23.89 1.89
CA SER A 220 -2.21 24.85 0.92
C SER A 220 -2.77 24.68 -0.49
N ASN A 221 -3.22 23.47 -0.84
CA ASN A 221 -3.64 23.04 -2.17
C ASN A 221 -5.16 22.81 -2.28
N GLY A 222 -5.96 23.33 -1.35
CA GLY A 222 -7.41 23.16 -1.44
C GLY A 222 -8.18 23.73 -0.24
N PRO A 223 -9.52 23.75 -0.32
CA PRO A 223 -10.35 24.05 0.83
C PRO A 223 -10.39 22.85 1.79
N GLY A 224 -10.37 23.09 3.10
CA GLY A 224 -10.54 22.03 4.09
C GLY A 224 -9.80 22.31 5.39
N THR A 225 -9.71 21.28 6.22
CA THR A 225 -8.93 21.29 7.47
C THR A 225 -8.16 19.98 7.63
N PHE A 226 -7.08 20.04 8.40
CA PHE A 226 -6.42 18.84 8.93
C PHE A 226 -7.12 18.42 10.21
N ASN A 227 -7.57 17.17 10.30
CA ASN A 227 -8.15 16.61 11.52
C ASN A 227 -7.56 15.21 11.78
N TYR A 228 -7.50 14.80 13.04
CA TYR A 228 -6.86 13.57 13.49
C TYR A 228 -7.51 12.32 12.90
N TYR A 229 -8.83 12.37 12.74
CA TYR A 229 -9.64 11.30 12.16
C TYR A 229 -10.02 11.50 10.69
N ASN A 230 -9.47 12.51 10.00
CA ASN A 230 -9.70 12.59 8.56
C ASN A 230 -9.20 11.31 7.88
N SER A 231 -9.98 10.79 6.95
CA SER A 231 -9.62 9.60 6.19
C SER A 231 -8.49 9.87 5.20
N PHE A 232 -7.73 8.84 4.84
CA PHE A 232 -6.96 8.83 3.60
C PHE A 232 -7.86 8.36 2.45
N ARG A 233 -8.05 9.19 1.43
CA ARG A 233 -9.04 8.97 0.37
C ARG A 233 -8.41 8.37 -0.88
N CYS A 234 -9.24 7.84 -1.76
CA CYS A 234 -8.83 7.45 -3.09
C CYS A 234 -8.67 8.71 -3.96
N PRO A 235 -7.57 8.85 -4.74
CA PRO A 235 -7.37 10.04 -5.58
C PRO A 235 -8.31 10.09 -6.79
N HIS A 236 -8.97 8.96 -7.13
CA HIS A 236 -9.84 8.86 -8.31
C HIS A 236 -11.31 9.15 -8.00
N CYS A 237 -11.80 8.73 -6.83
CA CYS A 237 -13.22 8.87 -6.46
C CYS A 237 -13.46 9.63 -5.15
N HIS A 238 -12.39 10.04 -4.45
CA HIS A 238 -12.42 10.80 -3.20
C HIS A 238 -13.13 10.13 -2.01
N LEU A 239 -13.52 8.85 -2.16
CA LEU A 239 -14.06 8.06 -1.06
C LEU A 239 -12.94 7.58 -0.13
N PRO A 240 -13.21 7.41 1.17
CA PRO A 240 -12.24 6.88 2.13
C PRO A 240 -11.66 5.54 1.69
N TYR A 241 -10.35 5.39 1.80
CA TYR A 241 -9.61 4.15 1.60
C TYR A 241 -9.06 3.62 2.93
N ILE A 242 -8.42 4.49 3.71
CA ILE A 242 -8.20 4.27 5.15
C ILE A 242 -9.18 5.19 5.88
N ASP A 243 -10.24 4.60 6.42
CA ASP A 243 -11.43 5.29 6.90
C ASP A 243 -11.37 5.46 8.43
N PHE A 244 -10.54 6.39 8.87
CA PHE A 244 -10.48 6.75 10.30
C PHE A 244 -11.75 7.41 10.81
N GLU A 245 -12.60 7.93 9.93
CA GLU A 245 -13.87 8.56 10.31
C GLU A 245 -14.82 7.51 10.90
N ASN A 246 -14.89 6.33 10.26
CA ASN A 246 -15.72 5.20 10.70
C ASN A 246 -14.98 4.19 11.60
N PHE A 247 -13.65 4.10 11.51
CA PHE A 247 -12.82 3.16 12.28
C PHE A 247 -11.79 3.89 13.15
N ARG A 248 -12.30 4.78 14.01
CA ARG A 248 -11.49 5.65 14.88
C ARG A 248 -10.53 4.87 15.78
N GLU A 249 -10.91 3.66 16.18
CA GLU A 249 -10.13 2.78 17.05
C GLU A 249 -8.79 2.35 16.43
N MET A 250 -8.66 2.39 15.10
CA MET A 250 -7.43 2.02 14.41
C MET A 250 -6.38 3.13 14.48
N ARG A 251 -6.81 4.40 14.58
CA ARG A 251 -5.95 5.57 14.41
C ARG A 251 -4.72 5.60 15.33
N PRO A 252 -4.81 5.25 16.64
CA PRO A 252 -3.63 5.22 17.51
C PRO A 252 -2.60 4.14 17.13
N ASN A 253 -3.05 3.05 16.50
CA ASN A 253 -2.21 1.92 16.08
C ASN A 253 -1.64 2.10 14.67
N GLU A 254 -2.17 3.03 13.88
CA GLU A 254 -1.71 3.31 12.51
C GLU A 254 -0.56 4.33 12.53
N TYR A 255 0.65 3.85 12.80
CA TYR A 255 1.86 4.68 12.94
C TYR A 255 2.65 4.88 11.65
N TYR A 256 2.11 4.44 10.51
CA TYR A 256 2.58 4.83 9.20
C TYR A 256 1.63 5.86 8.60
N GLY A 257 2.15 7.05 8.33
CA GLY A 257 1.45 8.04 7.53
C GLY A 257 1.57 7.70 6.04
N ASN A 258 0.73 8.32 5.21
CA ASN A 258 0.66 8.06 3.78
C ASN A 258 0.74 9.37 3.02
N THR A 259 1.41 9.38 1.88
CA THR A 259 1.25 10.40 0.84
C THR A 259 0.92 9.72 -0.47
N TYR A 260 0.32 10.44 -1.43
CA TYR A 260 0.31 9.92 -2.80
C TYR A 260 1.74 9.94 -3.36
N ILE A 261 2.00 9.11 -4.37
CA ILE A 261 3.31 9.06 -5.01
C ILE A 261 3.82 10.45 -5.41
N ASN A 262 5.11 10.70 -5.18
CA ASN A 262 5.83 11.95 -5.45
C ASN A 262 5.34 13.17 -4.66
N GLN A 263 4.44 13.00 -3.69
CA GLN A 263 4.07 14.06 -2.77
C GLN A 263 4.95 14.05 -1.53
N GLU A 264 5.41 15.23 -1.15
CA GLU A 264 6.05 15.46 0.14
C GLU A 264 5.00 15.68 1.24
N VAL A 265 5.39 15.38 2.48
CA VAL A 265 4.62 15.77 3.65
C VAL A 265 4.74 17.27 3.88
N VAL A 266 3.64 17.90 4.28
CA VAL A 266 3.67 19.28 4.77
C VAL A 266 4.15 19.22 6.22
N ARG A 267 5.15 20.04 6.57
CA ARG A 267 5.63 20.12 7.95
C ARG A 267 5.05 21.36 8.60
N LEU A 268 4.58 21.22 9.83
CA LEU A 268 4.35 22.39 10.67
C LEU A 268 5.71 23.05 10.89
N SER A 269 5.91 24.21 10.27
CA SER A 269 7.08 25.06 10.52
C SER A 269 6.96 25.66 11.92
N ASP A 270 8.06 25.63 12.68
CA ASP A 270 8.19 26.30 13.98
C ASP A 270 7.80 27.79 13.93
#